data_AF-A0A4Y9N358-F1
#
_entry.id   AF-A0A4Y9N358-F1
#
_cell.length_a   1.000
_cell.length_b   1.000
_cell.length_c   1.000
_cell.angle_alpha   90.00
_cell.angle_beta   90.00
_cell.angle_gamma   90.00
#
_symmetry.space_group_name_H-M   'P 1'
#
loop_
_entity.id
_entity.type
_entity.pdbx_description
1 polymer ?
#
loop_
_entity_poly.entity_id
_entity_poly.type
_entity_poly.pdbx_seq_one_letter_code
_entity_poly.pdbx_strand_id
1 'polypeptide(L)'
;MLATIFTVVGLALIVLARWSVGEPSWQWLSRLPVSDLGSALFTTGLVAVVFTYFDSQDSEERAAERLKRVIASEAPAIRDAVIDGFAFKQEDLARVATPERLDEIVTNSLALRLGDAAFAEDVYTDIREQAIRATERWYDARISIRLSMDRGAGTARSPLFVTTVTWEYTVVPTTQVRRFTCVDDRADYRELTQDPTTSVWYVNPRHGIKPGSREAFELVQFAVDGDERPIRRTERQDGQTYSVNIGREVIEAGQPVTIAYTYQTVVPVRGHLLHLDLEQPTKGVDIALDYSDCGIEYVNVVDFIASSERTRVSQSPKTVPGQRVKVGFDGWVFPRSGVAFVWAQPTATSKELGT
;
A
#
# COMPACT_ATOMS: atom_id res chain seq x y z
N MET A 1 33.82 -53.53 -7.09
CA MET A 1 34.59 -53.90 -8.30
C MET A 1 35.43 -55.16 -8.10
N LEU A 2 36.26 -55.27 -7.05
CA LEU A 2 37.08 -56.48 -6.80
C LEU A 2 36.25 -57.76 -6.56
N ALA A 3 35.19 -57.68 -5.76
CA ALA A 3 34.29 -58.82 -5.49
C ALA A 3 33.60 -59.35 -6.75
N THR A 4 33.19 -58.44 -7.64
CA THR A 4 32.58 -58.74 -8.94
C THR A 4 33.59 -59.38 -9.91
N ILE A 5 34.86 -58.97 -9.84
CA ILE A 5 35.94 -59.60 -10.62
C ILE A 5 36.18 -61.03 -10.12
N PHE A 6 36.23 -61.25 -8.81
CA PHE A 6 36.43 -62.59 -8.25
C PHE A 6 35.30 -63.57 -8.54
N THR A 7 34.02 -63.14 -8.55
CA THR A 7 32.91 -64.00 -8.98
C THR A 7 33.00 -64.39 -10.44
N VAL A 8 33.24 -63.43 -11.33
CA VAL A 8 33.33 -63.67 -12.78
C VAL A 8 34.54 -64.55 -13.12
N VAL A 9 35.70 -64.27 -12.54
CA VAL A 9 36.93 -65.07 -12.74
C VAL A 9 36.76 -66.48 -12.15
N GLY A 10 36.17 -66.61 -10.96
CA GLY A 10 35.88 -67.91 -10.36
C GLY A 10 34.95 -68.77 -11.22
N LEU A 11 33.87 -68.18 -11.74
CA LEU A 11 32.95 -68.86 -12.67
C LEU A 11 33.65 -69.28 -13.97
N ALA A 12 34.47 -68.39 -14.55
CA ALA A 12 35.23 -68.67 -15.76
C ALA A 12 36.20 -69.85 -15.56
N LEU A 13 36.88 -69.92 -14.42
CA LEU A 13 37.78 -71.03 -14.07
C LEU A 13 37.03 -72.36 -13.90
N ILE A 14 35.83 -72.34 -13.31
CA ILE A 14 34.98 -73.55 -13.18
C ILE A 14 34.54 -74.06 -14.56
N VAL A 15 34.10 -73.16 -15.44
CA VAL A 15 33.69 -73.50 -16.81
C VAL A 15 34.89 -74.05 -17.60
N LEU A 16 36.05 -73.42 -17.49
CA LEU A 16 37.27 -73.81 -18.18
C LEU A 16 37.80 -75.17 -17.68
N ALA A 17 37.74 -75.42 -16.37
CA ALA A 17 38.06 -76.73 -15.80
C ALA A 17 37.13 -77.83 -16.35
N ARG A 18 35.82 -77.57 -16.44
CA ARG A 18 34.85 -78.53 -16.97
C ARG A 18 35.03 -78.79 -18.48
N TRP A 19 35.42 -77.78 -19.23
CA TRP A 19 35.69 -77.89 -20.66
C TRP A 19 36.98 -78.67 -20.95
N SER A 20 38.01 -78.52 -20.11
CA SER A 20 39.30 -79.20 -20.24
C SER A 20 39.24 -80.74 -20.07
N VAL A 21 38.17 -81.26 -19.46
CA VAL A 21 37.96 -82.71 -19.29
C VAL A 21 37.58 -83.41 -20.61
N GLY A 22 37.15 -82.65 -21.63
CA GLY A 22 36.73 -83.20 -22.93
C GLY A 22 37.83 -83.30 -24.00
N GLU A 23 38.99 -82.65 -23.82
CA GLU A 23 40.10 -82.67 -24.80
C GLU A 23 41.31 -83.51 -24.33
N PRO A 24 41.74 -84.52 -25.10
CA PRO A 24 42.88 -85.39 -24.73
C PRO A 24 44.24 -84.66 -24.59
N SER A 25 44.42 -83.50 -25.21
CA SER A 25 45.67 -82.71 -25.21
C SER A 25 45.88 -81.86 -23.95
N TRP A 26 44.87 -81.71 -23.09
CA TRP A 26 44.88 -80.80 -21.93
C TRP A 26 44.85 -81.51 -20.56
N GLN A 27 45.22 -82.80 -20.51
CA GLN A 27 45.24 -83.59 -19.28
C GLN A 27 46.23 -83.10 -18.20
N TRP A 28 47.16 -82.18 -18.52
CA TRP A 28 48.02 -81.57 -17.51
C TRP A 28 47.27 -80.59 -16.61
N LEU A 29 46.16 -80.01 -17.10
CA LEU A 29 45.35 -79.03 -16.38
C LEU A 29 44.47 -79.68 -15.30
N SER A 30 44.15 -80.98 -15.43
CA SER A 30 43.43 -81.74 -14.40
C SER A 30 44.29 -82.11 -13.19
N ARG A 31 45.62 -81.89 -13.24
CA ARG A 31 46.52 -82.04 -12.08
C ARG A 31 46.62 -80.77 -11.23
N LEU A 32 46.17 -79.62 -11.73
CA LEU A 32 46.10 -78.38 -10.98
C LEU A 32 44.71 -78.26 -10.35
N PRO A 33 44.57 -77.84 -9.08
CA PRO A 33 43.28 -77.72 -8.38
C PRO A 33 42.49 -76.49 -8.85
N VAL A 34 42.30 -76.34 -10.17
CA VAL A 34 41.66 -75.17 -10.80
C VAL A 34 40.18 -75.10 -10.47
N SER A 35 39.51 -76.24 -10.28
CA SER A 35 38.12 -76.33 -9.80
C SER A 35 37.97 -75.80 -8.38
N ASP A 36 38.93 -76.13 -7.51
CA ASP A 36 38.87 -75.81 -6.09
C ASP A 36 39.21 -74.33 -5.88
N LEU A 37 40.17 -73.81 -6.66
CA LEU A 37 40.46 -72.37 -6.73
C LEU A 37 39.30 -71.58 -7.34
N GLY A 38 38.69 -72.08 -8.42
CA GLY A 38 37.54 -71.44 -9.06
C GLY A 38 36.32 -71.37 -8.16
N SER A 39 36.00 -72.47 -7.46
CA SER A 39 34.91 -72.51 -6.48
C SER A 39 35.17 -71.66 -5.25
N ALA A 40 36.40 -71.64 -4.72
CA ALA A 40 36.78 -70.77 -3.61
C ALA A 40 36.68 -69.28 -4.00
N LEU A 41 37.14 -68.89 -5.19
CA LEU A 41 37.04 -67.51 -5.67
C LEU A 41 35.59 -67.10 -5.96
N PHE A 42 34.81 -68.00 -6.57
CA PHE A 42 33.40 -67.76 -6.85
C PHE A 42 32.58 -67.59 -5.57
N THR A 43 32.74 -68.50 -4.60
CA THR A 43 32.03 -68.42 -3.31
C THR A 43 32.43 -67.18 -2.51
N THR A 44 33.73 -66.88 -2.44
CA THR A 44 34.23 -65.69 -1.74
C THR A 44 33.73 -64.39 -2.39
N GLY A 45 33.76 -64.31 -3.72
CA GLY A 45 33.22 -63.16 -4.44
C GLY A 45 31.71 -63.00 -4.25
N LEU A 46 30.94 -64.09 -4.27
CA LEU A 46 29.49 -64.06 -4.15
C LEU A 46 29.07 -63.60 -2.75
N VAL A 47 29.72 -64.13 -1.72
CA VAL A 47 29.52 -63.69 -0.33
C VAL A 47 29.84 -62.21 -0.18
N ALA A 48 30.96 -61.74 -0.75
CA ALA A 48 31.34 -60.34 -0.69
C ALA A 48 30.33 -59.40 -1.39
N VAL A 49 29.81 -59.80 -2.57
CA VAL A 49 28.80 -59.01 -3.30
C VAL A 49 27.50 -58.91 -2.50
N VAL A 50 27.02 -60.03 -1.96
CA VAL A 50 25.80 -60.07 -1.12
C VAL A 50 25.99 -59.20 0.13
N PHE A 51 27.14 -59.28 0.80
CA PHE A 51 27.46 -58.43 1.95
C PHE A 51 27.45 -56.94 1.59
N THR A 52 28.10 -56.53 0.49
CA THR A 52 28.09 -55.12 0.08
C THR A 52 26.72 -54.61 -0.32
N TYR A 53 25.87 -55.45 -0.91
CA TYR A 53 24.50 -55.07 -1.26
C TYR A 53 23.66 -54.81 0.01
N PHE A 54 23.72 -55.71 0.99
CA PHE A 54 23.02 -55.53 2.26
C PHE A 54 23.56 -54.35 3.08
N ASP A 55 24.88 -54.17 3.16
CA ASP A 55 25.47 -53.03 3.88
C ASP A 55 25.16 -51.69 3.20
N SER A 56 25.06 -51.66 1.85
CA SER A 56 24.72 -50.43 1.12
C SER A 56 23.31 -49.93 1.43
N GLN A 57 22.30 -50.80 1.44
CA GLN A 57 20.92 -50.42 1.79
C GLN A 57 20.81 -49.92 3.23
N ASP A 58 21.42 -50.65 4.17
CA ASP A 58 21.40 -50.30 5.58
C ASP A 58 22.18 -48.98 5.85
N SER A 59 23.22 -48.70 5.06
CA SER A 59 23.96 -47.44 5.14
C SER A 59 23.14 -46.23 4.67
N GLU A 60 22.32 -46.38 3.63
CA GLU A 60 21.45 -45.33 3.11
C GLU A 60 20.31 -45.02 4.07
N GLU A 61 19.69 -46.04 4.66
CA GLU A 61 18.66 -45.87 5.71
C GLU A 61 19.24 -45.15 6.92
N ARG A 62 20.41 -45.59 7.42
CA ARG A 62 21.12 -44.93 8.53
C ARG A 62 21.56 -43.51 8.19
N ALA A 63 21.84 -43.20 6.93
CA ALA A 63 22.18 -41.84 6.49
C ALA A 63 20.95 -40.94 6.45
N ALA A 64 19.82 -41.44 5.92
CA ALA A 64 18.55 -40.73 5.90
C ALA A 64 18.01 -40.47 7.31
N GLU A 65 18.11 -41.44 8.21
CA GLU A 65 17.75 -41.26 9.62
C GLU A 65 18.63 -40.24 10.33
N ARG A 66 19.95 -40.27 10.07
CA ARG A 66 20.88 -39.25 10.60
C ARG A 66 20.53 -37.86 10.08
N LEU A 67 20.23 -37.71 8.79
CA LEU A 67 19.81 -36.43 8.22
C LEU A 67 18.50 -35.94 8.83
N LYS A 68 17.49 -36.81 8.96
CA LYS A 68 16.22 -36.47 9.64
C LYS A 68 16.45 -36.03 11.08
N ARG A 69 17.35 -36.70 11.80
CA ARG A 69 17.70 -36.37 13.19
C ARG A 69 18.42 -35.02 13.28
N VAL A 70 19.35 -34.73 12.36
CA VAL A 70 20.05 -33.44 12.27
C VAL A 70 19.09 -32.31 11.92
N ILE A 71 18.20 -32.51 10.94
CA ILE A 71 17.17 -31.52 10.59
C ILE A 71 16.24 -31.31 11.78
N ALA A 72 15.78 -32.37 12.46
CA ALA A 72 14.92 -32.24 13.62
C ALA A 72 15.62 -31.54 14.80
N SER A 73 16.93 -31.75 15.00
CA SER A 73 17.69 -31.10 16.06
C SER A 73 18.02 -29.64 15.76
N GLU A 74 18.29 -29.30 14.50
CA GLU A 74 18.65 -27.94 14.07
C GLU A 74 17.44 -27.10 13.64
N ALA A 75 16.29 -27.72 13.35
CA ALA A 75 15.08 -27.01 12.94
C ALA A 75 14.64 -25.90 13.91
N PRO A 76 14.73 -26.06 15.26
CA PRO A 76 14.47 -24.97 16.19
C PRO A 76 15.43 -23.80 15.99
N ALA A 77 16.74 -24.05 15.88
CA ALA A 77 17.73 -23.00 15.66
C ALA A 77 17.55 -22.29 14.31
N ILE A 78 17.21 -23.04 13.25
CA ILE A 78 16.88 -22.48 11.93
C ILE A 78 15.60 -21.64 12.01
N ARG A 79 14.54 -22.14 12.66
CA ARG A 79 13.27 -21.42 12.84
C ARG A 79 13.51 -20.12 13.63
N ASP A 80 14.23 -20.19 14.73
CA ASP A 80 14.48 -19.06 15.60
C ASP A 80 15.36 -18.03 14.88
N ALA A 81 16.39 -18.46 14.14
CA ALA A 81 17.17 -17.56 13.28
C ALA A 81 16.34 -16.89 12.18
N VAL A 82 15.37 -17.60 11.60
CA VAL A 82 14.41 -17.03 10.65
C VAL A 82 13.51 -16.02 11.37
N ILE A 83 12.90 -16.36 12.51
CA ILE A 83 12.06 -15.43 13.28
C ILE A 83 12.84 -14.17 13.66
N ASP A 84 14.09 -14.31 14.13
CA ASP A 84 14.95 -13.18 14.47
C ASP A 84 15.30 -12.33 13.23
N GLY A 85 15.56 -12.97 12.08
CA GLY A 85 15.73 -12.28 10.82
C GLY A 85 14.50 -11.47 10.41
N PHE A 86 13.30 -12.04 10.58
CA PHE A 86 12.02 -11.38 10.29
C PHE A 86 11.70 -10.27 11.32
N ALA A 87 12.10 -10.42 12.58
CA ALA A 87 11.77 -9.45 13.64
C ALA A 87 12.71 -8.24 13.66
N PHE A 88 13.99 -8.41 13.30
CA PHE A 88 15.03 -7.41 13.56
C PHE A 88 15.78 -6.92 12.31
N LYS A 89 15.61 -7.55 11.14
CA LYS A 89 16.35 -7.18 9.92
C LYS A 89 15.43 -6.92 8.72
N GLN A 90 15.03 -5.65 8.58
CA GLN A 90 14.18 -5.18 7.48
C GLN A 90 14.76 -5.50 6.08
N GLU A 91 16.08 -5.46 5.93
CA GLU A 91 16.76 -5.78 4.66
C GLU A 91 16.65 -7.26 4.27
N ASP A 92 16.67 -8.17 5.25
CA ASP A 92 16.55 -9.62 5.02
C ASP A 92 15.12 -9.98 4.61
N LEU A 93 14.11 -9.35 5.23
CA LEU A 93 12.70 -9.43 4.84
C LEU A 93 12.48 -9.00 3.38
N ALA A 94 13.03 -7.85 3.00
CA ALA A 94 12.83 -7.27 1.67
C ALA A 94 13.39 -8.15 0.54
N ARG A 95 14.39 -9.00 0.83
CA ARG A 95 15.01 -9.91 -0.15
C ARG A 95 14.21 -11.17 -0.44
N VAL A 96 13.30 -11.59 0.46
CA VAL A 96 12.68 -12.93 0.41
C VAL A 96 11.16 -12.92 0.50
N ALA A 97 10.55 -11.81 0.87
CA ALA A 97 9.11 -11.68 0.99
C ALA A 97 8.51 -11.00 -0.26
N THR A 98 7.51 -11.63 -0.86
CA THR A 98 6.64 -10.95 -1.83
C THR A 98 5.68 -10.01 -1.08
N PRO A 99 5.12 -8.96 -1.72
CA PRO A 99 4.14 -8.09 -1.08
C PRO A 99 2.99 -8.85 -0.43
N GLU A 100 2.51 -9.93 -1.05
CA GLU A 100 1.42 -10.77 -0.55
C GLU A 100 1.82 -11.49 0.75
N ARG A 101 3.06 -11.97 0.84
CA ARG A 101 3.56 -12.60 2.08
C ARG A 101 3.73 -11.60 3.21
N LEU A 102 4.14 -10.36 2.90
CA LEU A 102 4.21 -9.30 3.90
C LEU A 102 2.80 -8.95 4.41
N ASP A 103 1.83 -8.83 3.52
CA ASP A 103 0.43 -8.63 3.86
C ASP A 103 -0.08 -9.74 4.80
N GLU A 104 0.13 -11.01 4.44
CA GLU A 104 -0.26 -12.15 5.27
C GLU A 104 0.41 -12.14 6.65
N ILE A 105 1.70 -11.81 6.72
CA ILE A 105 2.44 -11.74 7.99
C ILE A 105 1.89 -10.62 8.87
N VAL A 106 1.61 -9.44 8.31
CA VAL A 106 1.07 -8.30 9.07
C VAL A 106 -0.35 -8.60 9.55
N THR A 107 -1.24 -9.11 8.70
CA THR A 107 -2.59 -9.52 9.10
C THR A 107 -2.55 -10.56 10.22
N ASN A 108 -1.76 -11.63 10.06
CA ASN A 108 -1.66 -12.68 11.07
C ASN A 108 -1.11 -12.14 12.40
N SER A 109 -0.12 -11.23 12.33
CA SER A 109 0.43 -10.58 13.52
C SER A 109 -0.60 -9.69 14.22
N LEU A 110 -1.40 -8.93 13.47
CA LEU A 110 -2.51 -8.14 14.01
C LEU A 110 -3.58 -9.04 14.64
N ALA A 111 -3.96 -10.13 13.98
CA ALA A 111 -4.93 -11.09 14.50
C ALA A 111 -4.49 -11.67 15.85
N LEU A 112 -3.21 -12.04 15.98
CA LEU A 112 -2.64 -12.51 17.25
C LEU A 112 -2.68 -11.45 18.36
N ARG A 113 -2.48 -10.17 18.02
CA ARG A 113 -2.48 -9.06 18.99
C ARG A 113 -3.88 -8.61 19.39
N LEU A 114 -4.82 -8.66 18.46
CA LEU A 114 -6.22 -8.24 18.67
C LEU A 114 -7.07 -9.38 19.25
N GLY A 115 -6.66 -10.63 19.05
CA GLY A 115 -7.46 -11.81 19.40
C GLY A 115 -8.67 -12.02 18.48
N ASP A 116 -8.73 -11.31 17.35
CA ASP A 116 -9.82 -11.33 16.38
C ASP A 116 -9.24 -11.22 14.96
N ALA A 117 -9.37 -12.31 14.19
CA ALA A 117 -8.84 -12.39 12.84
C ALA A 117 -9.67 -11.59 11.82
N ALA A 118 -10.99 -11.51 11.99
CA ALA A 118 -11.84 -10.75 11.08
C ALA A 118 -11.58 -9.26 11.24
N PHE A 119 -11.48 -8.79 12.49
CA PHE A 119 -11.16 -7.39 12.76
C PHE A 119 -9.74 -7.02 12.28
N ALA A 120 -8.76 -7.91 12.41
CA ALA A 120 -7.42 -7.68 11.89
C ALA A 120 -7.36 -7.53 10.36
N GLU A 121 -8.11 -8.36 9.63
CA GLU A 121 -8.21 -8.28 8.17
C GLU A 121 -8.84 -6.96 7.71
N ASP A 122 -9.91 -6.51 8.38
CA ASP A 122 -10.57 -5.24 8.07
C ASP A 122 -9.63 -4.04 8.32
N VAL A 123 -8.94 -4.02 9.47
CA VAL A 123 -7.98 -2.96 9.81
C VAL A 123 -6.81 -2.92 8.84
N TYR A 124 -6.21 -4.07 8.52
CA TYR A 124 -5.06 -4.10 7.61
C TYR A 124 -5.48 -3.74 6.18
N THR A 125 -6.63 -4.22 5.72
CA THR A 125 -7.17 -3.85 4.41
C THR A 125 -7.35 -2.35 4.30
N ASP A 126 -7.94 -1.71 5.31
CA ASP A 126 -8.14 -0.26 5.30
C ASP A 126 -6.81 0.51 5.27
N ILE A 127 -5.81 0.11 6.07
CA ILE A 127 -4.46 0.68 6.05
C ILE A 127 -3.80 0.48 4.68
N ARG A 128 -3.92 -0.71 4.07
CA ARG A 128 -3.35 -1.00 2.76
C ARG A 128 -3.94 -0.11 1.68
N GLU A 129 -5.26 0.03 1.65
CA GLU A 129 -5.96 0.87 0.68
C GLU A 129 -5.62 2.36 0.86
N GLN A 130 -5.56 2.84 2.11
CA GLN A 130 -5.37 4.27 2.39
C GLN A 130 -3.90 4.72 2.39
N ALA A 131 -2.95 3.88 2.82
CA ALA A 131 -1.57 4.29 3.10
C ALA A 131 -0.52 3.62 2.21
N ILE A 132 -0.74 2.36 1.80
CA ILE A 132 0.20 1.61 0.96
C ILE A 132 -0.04 1.92 -0.51
N ARG A 133 -1.30 1.99 -0.95
CA ARG A 133 -1.66 2.31 -2.34
C ARG A 133 -1.55 3.79 -2.69
N ALA A 134 -1.47 4.68 -1.69
CA ALA A 134 -1.26 6.10 -1.91
C ALA A 134 0.06 6.32 -2.67
N THR A 135 -0.02 6.93 -3.85
CA THR A 135 1.17 7.22 -4.67
C THR A 135 1.98 8.36 -4.08
N GLU A 136 1.33 9.28 -3.36
CA GLU A 136 1.95 10.45 -2.76
C GLU A 136 1.63 10.53 -1.27
N ARG A 137 2.53 11.16 -0.53
CA ARG A 137 2.35 11.53 0.88
C ARG A 137 2.63 13.00 1.01
N TRP A 138 1.72 13.73 1.62
CA TRP A 138 1.83 15.17 1.80
C TRP A 138 2.34 15.48 3.21
N TYR A 139 3.07 16.58 3.33
CA TYR A 139 3.67 17.04 4.58
C TYR A 139 3.41 18.52 4.77
N ASP A 140 3.23 18.92 6.03
CA ASP A 140 3.11 20.31 6.47
C ASP A 140 2.04 21.09 5.68
N ALA A 141 0.87 20.47 5.54
CA ALA A 141 -0.23 21.02 4.76
C ALA A 141 -0.86 22.22 5.47
N ARG A 142 -0.85 23.37 4.79
CA ARG A 142 -1.50 24.61 5.23
C ARG A 142 -2.67 24.91 4.31
N ILE A 143 -3.85 25.05 4.90
CA ILE A 143 -5.10 25.24 4.17
C ILE A 143 -5.77 26.50 4.69
N SER A 144 -5.83 27.53 3.86
CA SER A 144 -6.50 28.79 4.17
C SER A 144 -7.81 28.87 3.39
N ILE A 145 -8.92 28.97 4.11
CA ILE A 145 -10.26 29.06 3.56
C ILE A 145 -10.81 30.44 3.89
N ARG A 146 -11.29 31.16 2.89
CA ARG A 146 -12.05 32.40 3.05
C ARG A 146 -13.44 32.24 2.48
N LEU A 147 -14.45 32.44 3.32
CA LEU A 147 -15.83 32.59 2.90
C LEU A 147 -16.14 34.06 2.63
N SER A 148 -16.91 34.31 1.59
CA SER A 148 -17.43 35.63 1.25
C SER A 148 -18.82 35.51 0.63
N MET A 149 -19.69 36.48 0.87
CA MET A 149 -21.03 36.48 0.26
C MET A 149 -20.92 36.67 -1.26
N ASP A 150 -21.60 35.82 -2.03
CA ASP A 150 -21.80 36.08 -3.46
C ASP A 150 -22.75 37.27 -3.64
N ARG A 151 -22.20 38.40 -4.06
CA ARG A 151 -22.95 39.64 -4.33
C ARG A 151 -23.39 39.77 -5.79
N GLY A 152 -23.02 38.81 -6.65
CA GLY A 152 -23.30 38.81 -8.09
C GLY A 152 -24.57 38.05 -8.49
N ALA A 153 -25.09 37.17 -7.63
CA ALA A 153 -26.31 36.43 -7.91
C ALA A 153 -27.56 37.33 -7.90
N GLY A 154 -28.32 37.33 -8.99
CA GLY A 154 -29.63 37.97 -9.04
C GLY A 154 -30.62 37.36 -8.03
N THR A 155 -31.64 38.11 -7.64
CA THR A 155 -32.63 37.77 -6.58
C THR A 155 -33.39 36.46 -6.76
N ALA A 156 -33.29 35.81 -7.92
CA ALA A 156 -33.98 34.56 -8.25
C ALA A 156 -33.29 33.30 -7.70
N ARG A 157 -32.02 33.37 -7.27
CA ARG A 157 -31.26 32.19 -6.82
C ARG A 157 -31.09 32.15 -5.31
N SER A 158 -30.97 30.94 -4.76
CA SER A 158 -30.60 30.77 -3.36
C SER A 158 -29.23 31.39 -3.10
N PRO A 159 -29.03 32.12 -1.99
CA PRO A 159 -27.77 32.78 -1.71
C PRO A 159 -26.64 31.77 -1.51
N LEU A 160 -25.45 32.13 -1.99
CA LEU A 160 -24.23 31.32 -1.98
C LEU A 160 -23.11 32.08 -1.27
N PHE A 161 -22.21 31.33 -0.64
CA PHE A 161 -20.88 31.83 -0.32
C PHE A 161 -19.93 31.47 -1.44
N VAL A 162 -19.09 32.42 -1.86
CA VAL A 162 -17.87 32.14 -2.60
C VAL A 162 -16.81 31.71 -1.59
N THR A 163 -16.31 30.49 -1.75
CA THR A 163 -15.27 29.88 -0.93
C THR A 163 -13.96 29.93 -1.71
N THR A 164 -13.03 30.75 -1.26
CA THR A 164 -11.66 30.76 -1.78
C THR A 164 -10.79 29.89 -0.89
N VAL A 165 -10.15 28.88 -1.45
CA VAL A 165 -9.30 27.94 -0.70
C VAL A 165 -7.91 27.95 -1.28
N THR A 166 -6.92 28.21 -0.43
CA THR A 166 -5.50 28.12 -0.74
C THR A 166 -4.92 26.92 -0.02
N TRP A 167 -4.26 26.04 -0.77
CA TRP A 167 -3.48 24.91 -0.28
C TRP A 167 -2.00 25.21 -0.47
N GLU A 168 -1.19 24.78 0.49
CA GLU A 168 0.26 24.72 0.42
C GLU A 168 0.68 23.42 1.13
N TYR A 169 1.44 22.55 0.49
CA TYR A 169 1.97 21.35 1.11
C TYR A 169 3.26 20.91 0.43
N THR A 170 4.06 20.12 1.15
CA THR A 170 5.28 19.50 0.62
C THR A 170 5.00 18.08 0.18
N VAL A 171 5.48 17.70 -1.00
CA VAL A 171 5.31 16.35 -1.57
C VAL A 171 6.51 15.98 -2.45
N VAL A 172 6.79 14.69 -2.60
CA VAL A 172 7.64 14.18 -3.69
C VAL A 172 6.69 13.77 -4.82
N PRO A 173 6.54 14.55 -5.91
CA PRO A 173 5.54 14.29 -6.93
C PRO A 173 5.86 13.01 -7.70
N THR A 174 4.85 12.20 -7.95
CA THR A 174 4.97 10.97 -8.73
C THR A 174 4.40 11.10 -10.13
N THR A 175 3.65 12.17 -10.39
CA THR A 175 2.91 12.36 -11.64
C THR A 175 3.12 13.75 -12.23
N GLN A 176 3.14 13.83 -13.57
CA GLN A 176 3.48 15.06 -14.29
C GLN A 176 2.32 16.04 -14.38
N VAL A 177 1.11 15.54 -14.31
CA VAL A 177 -0.09 16.36 -14.48
C VAL A 177 -0.96 16.21 -13.26
N ARG A 178 -1.23 17.32 -12.58
CA ARG A 178 -2.27 17.40 -11.56
C ARG A 178 -3.56 17.87 -12.21
N ARG A 179 -4.68 17.21 -11.90
CA ARG A 179 -6.01 17.55 -12.42
C ARG A 179 -6.94 17.99 -11.29
N PHE A 180 -7.84 18.89 -11.64
CA PHE A 180 -8.91 19.37 -10.79
C PHE A 180 -10.20 19.29 -11.59
N THR A 181 -11.07 18.35 -11.25
CA THR A 181 -12.26 18.04 -12.04
C THR A 181 -13.51 18.32 -11.24
N CYS A 182 -14.47 18.97 -11.88
CA CYS A 182 -15.80 19.19 -11.33
C CYS A 182 -16.81 18.43 -12.18
N VAL A 183 -17.66 17.63 -11.53
CA VAL A 183 -18.69 16.79 -12.17
C VAL A 183 -20.04 16.99 -11.49
N ASP A 184 -21.14 16.67 -12.17
CA ASP A 184 -22.48 16.65 -11.60
C ASP A 184 -23.10 15.26 -11.43
N ASP A 185 -22.43 14.21 -11.92
CA ASP A 185 -22.84 12.82 -11.73
C ASP A 185 -22.07 12.14 -10.57
N ARG A 186 -22.80 11.30 -9.82
CA ARG A 186 -22.24 10.61 -8.65
C ARG A 186 -21.41 9.38 -9.00
N ALA A 187 -21.68 8.71 -10.11
CA ALA A 187 -20.85 7.59 -10.57
C ALA A 187 -19.51 8.14 -11.05
N ASP A 188 -19.51 9.20 -11.86
CA ASP A 188 -18.29 9.87 -12.32
C ASP A 188 -17.44 10.39 -11.15
N TYR A 189 -18.08 11.01 -10.15
CA TYR A 189 -17.41 11.46 -8.93
C TYR A 189 -16.67 10.30 -8.23
N ARG A 190 -17.34 9.17 -8.05
CA ARG A 190 -16.75 8.00 -7.36
C ARG A 190 -15.61 7.37 -8.15
N GLU A 191 -15.74 7.29 -9.47
CA GLU A 191 -14.70 6.76 -10.35
C GLU A 191 -13.46 7.66 -10.31
N LEU A 192 -13.64 8.97 -10.50
CA LEU A 192 -12.52 9.92 -10.52
C LEU A 192 -11.84 10.08 -9.16
N THR A 193 -12.56 9.89 -8.05
CA THR A 193 -11.97 9.94 -6.70
C THR A 193 -10.93 8.82 -6.48
N GLN A 194 -10.98 7.74 -7.28
CA GLN A 194 -9.99 6.67 -7.22
C GLN A 194 -8.69 7.00 -7.96
N ASP A 195 -8.67 8.05 -8.80
CA ASP A 195 -7.47 8.51 -9.51
C ASP A 195 -6.65 9.44 -8.58
N PRO A 196 -5.46 9.02 -8.10
CA PRO A 196 -4.66 9.82 -7.19
C PRO A 196 -4.15 11.13 -7.81
N THR A 197 -4.20 11.27 -9.14
CA THR A 197 -3.76 12.46 -9.86
C THR A 197 -4.82 13.54 -10.01
N THR A 198 -6.06 13.24 -9.61
CA THR A 198 -7.23 14.10 -9.82
C THR A 198 -7.91 14.46 -8.50
N SER A 199 -7.93 15.75 -8.16
CA SER A 199 -8.86 16.29 -7.16
C SER A 199 -10.25 16.45 -7.77
N VAL A 200 -11.30 16.04 -7.07
CA VAL A 200 -12.66 15.99 -7.62
C VAL A 200 -13.65 16.78 -6.77
N TRP A 201 -14.44 17.63 -7.42
CA TRP A 201 -15.57 18.32 -6.83
C TRP A 201 -16.88 17.81 -7.41
N TYR A 202 -17.84 17.54 -6.55
CA TYR A 202 -19.22 17.27 -6.96
C TYR A 202 -20.05 18.55 -6.86
N VAL A 203 -20.68 18.93 -7.95
CA VAL A 203 -21.61 20.06 -8.00
C VAL A 203 -23.02 19.53 -8.17
N ASN A 204 -23.89 19.79 -7.19
CA ASN A 204 -25.29 19.39 -7.27
C ASN A 204 -26.06 20.35 -8.20
N PRO A 205 -26.56 19.90 -9.36
CA PRO A 205 -27.27 20.76 -10.32
C PRO A 205 -28.51 21.45 -9.75
N ARG A 206 -29.10 20.88 -8.67
CA ARG A 206 -30.28 21.44 -8.00
C ARG A 206 -30.03 22.84 -7.42
N HIS A 207 -28.78 23.26 -7.26
CA HIS A 207 -28.43 24.61 -6.80
C HIS A 207 -28.41 25.66 -7.92
N GLY A 208 -28.75 25.28 -9.15
CA GLY A 208 -28.76 26.19 -10.31
C GLY A 208 -27.36 26.59 -10.78
N ILE A 209 -26.33 25.83 -10.38
CA ILE A 209 -24.95 25.97 -10.84
C ILE A 209 -24.79 25.09 -12.08
N LYS A 210 -24.28 25.65 -13.19
CA LYS A 210 -23.82 24.82 -14.32
C LYS A 210 -22.46 24.19 -13.94
N PRO A 211 -22.30 22.87 -13.92
CA PRO A 211 -21.06 22.22 -13.47
C PRO A 211 -19.83 22.61 -14.31
N GLY A 212 -20.03 22.87 -15.60
CA GLY A 212 -19.00 23.37 -16.50
C GLY A 212 -18.72 24.87 -16.40
N SER A 213 -19.28 25.64 -15.46
CA SER A 213 -19.00 27.09 -15.34
C SER A 213 -17.86 27.38 -14.36
N ARG A 214 -17.13 28.50 -14.55
CA ARG A 214 -16.12 28.96 -13.58
C ARG A 214 -16.71 29.27 -12.20
N GLU A 215 -17.99 29.65 -12.15
CA GLU A 215 -18.72 29.86 -10.89
C GLU A 215 -18.79 28.57 -10.05
N ALA A 216 -18.94 27.41 -10.70
CA ALA A 216 -18.98 26.13 -10.01
C ALA A 216 -17.63 25.79 -9.36
N PHE A 217 -16.56 25.97 -10.14
CA PHE A 217 -15.19 25.73 -9.73
C PHE A 217 -14.21 26.48 -10.65
N GLU A 218 -13.25 27.16 -10.05
CA GLU A 218 -12.16 27.82 -10.76
C GLU A 218 -10.83 27.58 -10.05
N LEU A 219 -9.88 26.94 -10.74
CA LEU A 219 -8.49 26.95 -10.30
C LEU A 219 -7.87 28.30 -10.70
N VAL A 220 -7.57 29.12 -9.70
CA VAL A 220 -7.12 30.51 -9.87
C VAL A 220 -5.61 30.57 -10.05
N GLN A 221 -4.87 29.82 -9.23
CA GLN A 221 -3.41 29.84 -9.21
C GLN A 221 -2.88 28.43 -8.90
N PHE A 222 -1.72 28.09 -9.47
CA PHE A 222 -0.97 26.88 -9.14
C PHE A 222 0.53 27.19 -9.27
N ALA A 223 1.32 26.80 -8.29
CA ALA A 223 2.75 26.99 -8.24
C ALA A 223 3.48 25.75 -7.70
N VAL A 224 4.71 25.56 -8.15
CA VAL A 224 5.65 24.55 -7.65
C VAL A 224 6.90 25.29 -7.18
N ASP A 225 7.25 25.18 -5.91
CA ASP A 225 8.33 25.93 -5.26
C ASP A 225 8.23 27.46 -5.45
N GLY A 226 7.00 27.96 -5.52
CA GLY A 226 6.72 29.38 -5.76
C GLY A 226 6.71 29.78 -7.24
N ASP A 227 7.15 28.92 -8.16
CA ASP A 227 7.09 29.18 -9.60
C ASP A 227 5.69 28.86 -10.15
N GLU A 228 5.00 29.89 -10.65
CA GLU A 228 3.66 29.74 -11.23
C GLU A 228 3.68 28.83 -12.46
N ARG A 229 2.70 27.91 -12.51
CA ARG A 229 2.52 26.97 -13.62
C ARG A 229 1.29 27.34 -14.45
N PRO A 230 1.35 27.18 -15.78
CA PRO A 230 0.22 27.48 -16.64
C PRO A 230 -0.94 26.51 -16.39
N ILE A 231 -2.13 27.07 -16.26
CA ILE A 231 -3.36 26.31 -16.01
C ILE A 231 -4.12 26.14 -17.33
N ARG A 232 -4.41 24.90 -17.72
CA ARG A 232 -5.29 24.60 -18.85
C ARG A 232 -6.67 24.19 -18.36
N ARG A 233 -7.72 24.84 -18.88
CA ARG A 233 -9.11 24.50 -18.60
C ARG A 233 -9.76 23.82 -19.79
N THR A 234 -10.52 22.75 -19.53
CA THR A 234 -11.41 22.09 -20.49
C THR A 234 -12.83 22.12 -19.93
N GLU A 235 -13.77 22.68 -20.67
CA GLU A 235 -15.19 22.72 -20.31
C GLU A 235 -15.97 21.63 -21.05
N ARG A 236 -16.91 21.01 -20.35
CA ARG A 236 -17.90 20.07 -20.90
C ARG A 236 -19.30 20.45 -20.39
N GLN A 237 -20.32 19.75 -20.88
CA GLN A 237 -21.71 20.01 -20.49
C GLN A 237 -21.98 19.55 -19.04
N ASP A 238 -21.46 18.39 -18.71
CA ASP A 238 -21.53 17.63 -17.44
C ASP A 238 -20.44 18.05 -16.42
N GLY A 239 -19.51 18.91 -16.81
CA GLY A 239 -18.40 19.25 -15.93
C GLY A 239 -17.31 20.10 -16.54
N GLN A 240 -16.18 20.15 -15.85
CA GLN A 240 -14.96 20.82 -16.30
C GLN A 240 -13.74 20.19 -15.66
N THR A 241 -12.60 20.29 -16.33
CA THR A 241 -11.31 19.84 -15.81
C THR A 241 -10.27 20.92 -16.01
N TYR A 242 -9.58 21.28 -14.94
CA TYR A 242 -8.33 22.03 -14.99
C TYR A 242 -7.16 21.04 -14.92
N SER A 243 -6.11 21.31 -15.68
CA SER A 243 -4.90 20.48 -15.71
C SER A 243 -3.68 21.38 -15.65
N VAL A 244 -2.73 21.00 -14.79
CA VAL A 244 -1.49 21.72 -14.60
C VAL A 244 -0.34 20.75 -14.77
N ASN A 245 0.65 21.12 -15.58
CA ASN A 245 1.88 20.36 -15.73
C ASN A 245 2.86 20.77 -14.63
N ILE A 246 3.20 19.84 -13.75
CA ILE A 246 4.17 20.03 -12.65
C ILE A 246 5.59 20.17 -13.21
N GLY A 247 5.88 19.51 -14.34
CA GLY A 247 7.21 19.42 -14.92
C GLY A 247 7.78 18.01 -14.81
N ARG A 248 8.42 17.54 -15.89
CA ARG A 248 9.05 16.21 -15.91
C ARG A 248 10.33 16.22 -15.06
N GLU A 249 11.06 17.32 -15.13
CA GLU A 249 12.27 17.62 -14.37
C GLU A 249 12.05 17.51 -12.85
N VAL A 250 10.89 17.93 -12.36
CA VAL A 250 10.53 17.87 -10.94
C VAL A 250 10.40 16.42 -10.46
N ILE A 251 9.78 15.56 -11.28
CA ILE A 251 9.61 14.13 -10.97
C ILE A 251 10.94 13.40 -11.04
N GLU A 252 11.71 13.64 -12.11
CA GLU A 252 13.01 12.98 -12.31
C GLU A 252 14.01 13.35 -11.20
N ALA A 253 13.90 14.54 -10.61
CA ALA A 253 14.70 14.92 -9.45
C ALA A 253 14.39 14.07 -8.19
N GLY A 254 13.15 13.58 -8.06
CA GLY A 254 12.72 12.76 -6.92
C GLY A 254 12.89 13.45 -5.56
N GLN A 255 12.87 14.78 -5.54
CA GLN A 255 13.03 15.59 -4.33
C GLN A 255 11.68 16.15 -3.86
N PRO A 256 11.55 16.47 -2.55
CA PRO A 256 10.39 17.18 -2.05
C PRO A 256 10.30 18.58 -2.67
N VAL A 257 9.11 18.97 -3.11
CA VAL A 257 8.76 20.31 -3.56
C VAL A 257 7.52 20.81 -2.83
N THR A 258 7.36 22.12 -2.74
CA THR A 258 6.15 22.76 -2.24
C THR A 258 5.17 22.98 -3.37
N ILE A 259 4.02 22.32 -3.32
CA ILE A 259 2.88 22.61 -4.20
C ILE A 259 1.98 23.61 -3.49
N ALA A 260 1.67 24.71 -4.18
CA ALA A 260 0.70 25.69 -3.71
C ALA A 260 -0.36 25.95 -4.79
N TYR A 261 -1.63 25.95 -4.43
CA TYR A 261 -2.69 26.32 -5.36
C TYR A 261 -3.86 27.00 -4.66
N THR A 262 -4.55 27.85 -5.41
CA THR A 262 -5.76 28.51 -4.96
C THR A 262 -6.90 28.18 -5.90
N TYR A 263 -8.03 27.75 -5.35
CA TYR A 263 -9.27 27.57 -6.10
C TYR A 263 -10.42 28.35 -5.48
N GLN A 264 -11.42 28.63 -6.30
CA GLN A 264 -12.70 29.19 -5.89
C GLN A 264 -13.82 28.20 -6.22
N THR A 265 -14.76 28.07 -5.30
CA THR A 265 -15.99 27.31 -5.49
C THR A 265 -17.12 28.00 -4.72
N VAL A 266 -18.33 27.45 -4.80
CA VAL A 266 -19.51 28.00 -4.13
C VAL A 266 -20.14 26.98 -3.21
N VAL A 267 -20.60 27.44 -2.04
CA VAL A 267 -21.38 26.63 -1.10
C VAL A 267 -22.70 27.32 -0.77
N PRO A 268 -23.83 26.59 -0.65
CA PRO A 268 -25.10 27.18 -0.27
C PRO A 268 -25.04 27.81 1.13
N VAL A 269 -25.50 29.05 1.27
CA VAL A 269 -25.55 29.75 2.56
C VAL A 269 -26.42 29.00 3.57
N ARG A 270 -27.58 28.49 3.10
CA ARG A 270 -28.51 27.65 3.87
C ARG A 270 -28.05 26.20 4.04
N GLY A 271 -26.88 25.83 3.50
CA GLY A 271 -26.31 24.51 3.68
C GLY A 271 -25.73 24.30 5.08
N HIS A 272 -25.36 25.38 5.78
CA HIS A 272 -24.80 25.36 7.14
C HIS A 272 -23.56 24.48 7.31
N LEU A 273 -22.90 24.08 6.22
CA LEU A 273 -21.82 23.10 6.19
C LEU A 273 -20.82 23.41 5.08
N LEU A 274 -19.54 23.38 5.43
CA LEU A 274 -18.41 23.30 4.50
C LEU A 274 -17.59 22.07 4.89
N HIS A 275 -17.44 21.15 3.95
CA HIS A 275 -16.65 19.94 4.11
C HIS A 275 -15.28 20.10 3.46
N LEU A 276 -14.24 19.62 4.13
CA LEU A 276 -12.90 19.56 3.60
C LEU A 276 -12.32 18.18 3.88
N ASP A 277 -12.11 17.41 2.82
CA ASP A 277 -11.44 16.12 2.85
C ASP A 277 -9.96 16.26 2.51
N LEU A 278 -9.14 15.43 3.14
CA LEU A 278 -7.73 15.24 2.77
C LEU A 278 -7.70 14.08 1.76
N GLU A 279 -7.21 14.34 0.54
CA GLU A 279 -7.24 13.37 -0.56
C GLU A 279 -6.10 12.36 -0.50
N GLN A 280 -4.98 12.75 0.12
CA GLN A 280 -3.77 11.93 0.26
C GLN A 280 -3.39 11.80 1.73
N PRO A 281 -2.69 10.73 2.13
CA PRO A 281 -2.08 10.65 3.45
C PRO A 281 -1.23 11.89 3.73
N THR A 282 -1.63 12.66 4.73
CA THR A 282 -1.05 13.97 5.01
C THR A 282 -0.56 14.01 6.45
N LYS A 283 0.71 14.34 6.65
CA LYS A 283 1.31 14.54 7.97
C LYS A 283 1.42 16.02 8.29
N GLY A 284 0.87 16.43 9.44
CA GLY A 284 0.88 17.84 9.82
C GLY A 284 -0.12 18.64 8.97
N VAL A 285 -1.24 19.01 9.57
CA VAL A 285 -2.34 19.73 8.90
C VAL A 285 -2.71 20.94 9.74
N ASP A 286 -2.64 22.12 9.13
CA ASP A 286 -3.09 23.39 9.69
C ASP A 286 -4.15 24.02 8.78
N ILE A 287 -5.38 24.12 9.27
CA ILE A 287 -6.53 24.65 8.54
C ILE A 287 -6.99 25.94 9.21
N ALA A 288 -7.19 26.99 8.44
CA ALA A 288 -7.75 28.25 8.91
C ALA A 288 -8.97 28.63 8.07
N LEU A 289 -10.12 28.83 8.73
CA LEU A 289 -11.33 29.36 8.13
C LEU A 289 -11.50 30.82 8.56
N ASP A 290 -11.57 31.74 7.59
CA ASP A 290 -12.00 33.13 7.76
C ASP A 290 -13.42 33.30 7.23
N TYR A 291 -14.34 33.71 8.12
CA TYR A 291 -15.75 33.91 7.83
C TYR A 291 -16.23 35.31 8.22
N SER A 292 -15.30 36.26 8.33
CA SER A 292 -15.54 37.62 8.84
C SER A 292 -16.63 38.39 8.07
N ASP A 293 -16.74 38.15 6.76
CA ASP A 293 -17.61 38.92 5.85
C ASP A 293 -18.95 38.21 5.55
N CYS A 294 -19.34 37.21 6.35
CA CYS A 294 -20.42 36.28 6.01
C CYS A 294 -21.70 36.44 6.84
N GLY A 295 -21.71 37.29 7.87
CA GLY A 295 -22.86 37.40 8.79
C GLY A 295 -23.17 36.11 9.55
N ILE A 296 -22.18 35.22 9.66
CA ILE A 296 -22.25 33.98 10.44
C ILE A 296 -22.06 34.34 11.92
N GLU A 297 -22.90 33.78 12.79
CA GLU A 297 -22.86 34.11 14.22
C GLU A 297 -21.73 33.34 14.93
N TYR A 298 -21.65 32.04 14.65
CA TYR A 298 -20.59 31.17 15.14
C TYR A 298 -20.39 29.98 14.21
N VAL A 299 -19.19 29.39 14.30
CA VAL A 299 -18.80 28.17 13.59
C VAL A 299 -18.40 27.12 14.61
N ASN A 300 -18.89 25.90 14.43
CA ASN A 300 -18.42 24.70 15.10
C ASN A 300 -17.54 23.89 14.14
N VAL A 301 -16.52 23.24 14.69
CA VAL A 301 -15.67 22.30 13.96
C VAL A 301 -16.06 20.89 14.37
N VAL A 302 -16.32 20.06 13.37
CA VAL A 302 -16.40 18.61 13.54
C VAL A 302 -15.19 18.03 12.82
N ASP A 303 -14.24 17.50 13.58
CA ASP A 303 -13.17 16.70 13.01
C ASP A 303 -13.60 15.23 12.91
N PHE A 304 -13.16 14.56 11.86
CA PHE A 304 -13.37 13.12 11.67
C PHE A 304 -12.04 12.47 11.29
N ILE A 305 -10.99 12.89 12.00
CA ILE A 305 -9.64 12.36 11.92
C ILE A 305 -9.53 11.19 12.89
N ALA A 306 -9.42 9.98 12.36
CA ALA A 306 -9.23 8.79 13.16
C ALA A 306 -7.79 8.73 13.68
N SER A 307 -7.55 9.26 14.89
CA SER A 307 -6.22 9.24 15.53
C SER A 307 -6.31 9.08 17.05
N SER A 308 -5.22 8.59 17.63
CA SER A 308 -4.98 8.62 19.07
C SER A 308 -4.62 10.02 19.59
N GLU A 309 -4.13 10.90 18.71
CA GLU A 309 -3.84 12.30 19.01
C GLU A 309 -5.09 13.17 18.88
N ARG A 310 -5.14 14.27 19.65
CA ARG A 310 -6.27 15.21 19.60
C ARG A 310 -5.96 16.38 18.68
N THR A 311 -6.95 16.73 17.87
CA THR A 311 -6.97 17.98 17.12
C THR A 311 -6.97 19.18 18.05
N ARG A 312 -6.20 20.21 17.67
CA ARG A 312 -6.20 21.51 18.34
C ARG A 312 -7.11 22.47 17.59
N VAL A 313 -8.25 22.81 18.18
CA VAL A 313 -9.15 23.83 17.65
C VAL A 313 -9.00 25.12 18.44
N SER A 314 -8.80 26.23 17.73
CA SER A 314 -8.81 27.56 18.34
C SER A 314 -9.71 28.50 17.55
N GLN A 315 -10.40 29.39 18.26
CA GLN A 315 -11.29 30.38 17.67
C GLN A 315 -10.85 31.77 18.08
N SER A 316 -11.02 32.73 17.17
CA SER A 316 -10.77 34.13 17.48
C SER A 316 -11.74 34.60 18.57
N PRO A 317 -11.26 35.29 19.62
CA PRO A 317 -12.16 35.83 20.64
C PRO A 317 -13.19 36.77 20.01
N LYS A 318 -14.42 36.77 20.52
CA LYS A 318 -15.50 37.66 20.05
C LYS A 318 -15.14 39.16 20.13
N THR A 319 -14.10 39.51 20.89
CA THR A 319 -13.62 40.88 21.11
C THR A 319 -12.60 41.35 20.06
N VAL A 320 -12.10 40.47 19.18
CA VAL A 320 -11.11 40.81 18.15
C VAL A 320 -11.80 40.93 16.78
N PRO A 321 -11.51 41.97 15.98
CA PRO A 321 -11.98 42.05 14.60
C PRO A 321 -11.43 40.88 13.77
N GLY A 322 -12.32 40.20 13.06
CA GLY A 322 -11.99 39.02 12.29
C GLY A 322 -12.52 37.75 12.96
N GLN A 323 -13.42 37.05 12.27
CA GLN A 323 -13.97 35.80 12.72
C GLN A 323 -13.21 34.66 12.05
N ARG A 324 -12.31 34.02 12.82
CA ARG A 324 -11.51 32.90 12.33
C ARG A 324 -11.54 31.71 13.25
N VAL A 325 -11.57 30.53 12.64
CA VAL A 325 -11.33 29.24 13.30
C VAL A 325 -10.05 28.62 12.75
N LYS A 326 -9.21 28.09 13.62
CA LYS A 326 -8.02 27.32 13.24
C LYS A 326 -8.12 25.90 13.79
N VAL A 327 -7.70 24.94 12.97
CA VAL A 327 -7.66 23.53 13.29
C VAL A 327 -6.27 23.03 12.96
N GLY A 328 -5.55 22.51 13.96
CA GLY A 328 -4.19 21.98 13.80
C GLY A 328 -4.11 20.53 14.25
N PHE A 329 -3.37 19.70 13.51
CA PHE A 329 -3.17 18.28 13.82
C PHE A 329 -1.79 17.83 13.32
N ASP A 330 -0.93 17.30 14.21
CA ASP A 330 0.48 17.01 13.86
C ASP A 330 0.70 15.61 13.29
N GLY A 331 -0.22 14.68 13.57
CA GLY A 331 -0.14 13.29 13.15
C GLY A 331 -0.44 13.06 11.66
N TRP A 332 -0.61 11.79 11.30
CA TRP A 332 -1.08 11.37 9.98
C TRP A 332 -2.60 11.44 9.88
N VAL A 333 -3.09 12.15 8.88
CA VAL A 333 -4.49 12.14 8.44
C VAL A 333 -4.57 11.29 7.18
N PHE A 334 -5.43 10.28 7.17
CA PHE A 334 -5.62 9.41 6.01
C PHE A 334 -6.76 9.89 5.10
N PRO A 335 -6.79 9.44 3.82
CA PRO A 335 -7.88 9.75 2.90
C PRO A 335 -9.27 9.43 3.46
N ARG A 336 -10.26 10.25 3.11
CA ARG A 336 -11.65 10.23 3.65
C ARG A 336 -11.78 10.72 5.10
N SER A 337 -10.69 11.20 5.70
CA SER A 337 -10.72 12.00 6.92
C SER A 337 -10.53 13.49 6.62
N GLY A 338 -10.90 14.33 7.59
CA GLY A 338 -10.80 15.77 7.44
C GLY A 338 -11.61 16.52 8.49
N VAL A 339 -12.14 17.67 8.07
CA VAL A 339 -12.89 18.57 8.94
C VAL A 339 -14.15 19.08 8.25
N ALA A 340 -15.19 19.28 9.06
CA ALA A 340 -16.41 19.95 8.66
C ALA A 340 -16.59 21.20 9.50
N PHE A 341 -16.83 22.33 8.84
CA PHE A 341 -17.22 23.58 9.48
C PHE A 341 -18.74 23.70 9.39
N VAL A 342 -19.39 23.75 10.55
CA VAL A 342 -20.85 23.87 10.66
C VAL A 342 -21.18 25.23 11.26
N TRP A 343 -22.08 25.99 10.65
CA TRP A 343 -22.37 27.35 11.10
C TRP A 343 -23.84 27.63 11.34
N ALA A 344 -24.10 28.53 12.29
CA ALA A 344 -25.41 29.13 12.51
C ALA A 344 -25.46 30.54 11.92
N GLN A 345 -26.63 30.91 11.43
CA GLN A 345 -26.97 32.28 11.03
C GLN A 345 -28.00 32.86 11.99
N PRO A 346 -28.03 34.18 12.19
CA PRO A 346 -29.05 34.81 13.00
C PRO A 346 -30.43 34.44 12.46
N THR A 347 -31.28 33.86 13.30
CA THR A 347 -32.69 33.65 12.95
C THR A 347 -33.33 35.02 12.74
N ALA A 348 -33.85 35.29 11.55
CA ALA A 348 -34.70 36.47 11.33
C ALA A 348 -35.84 36.41 12.36
N THR A 349 -35.85 37.34 13.30
CA THR A 349 -36.89 37.41 14.33
C THR A 349 -38.23 37.57 13.63
N SER A 350 -39.14 36.64 13.86
CA SER A 350 -40.56 36.77 13.53
C SER A 350 -41.13 38.00 14.23
N LYS A 351 -41.07 39.16 13.57
CA LYS A 351 -41.64 40.42 14.06
C LYS A 351 -42.47 41.14 13.00
N GLU A 352 -43.06 40.38 12.07
CA GLU A 352 -44.06 40.87 11.10
C GLU A 352 -45.31 39.94 11.01
N LEU A 353 -45.76 39.43 12.15
CA LEU A 353 -47.15 38.99 12.31
C LEU A 353 -47.68 39.60 13.60
N GLY A 354 -48.10 40.85 13.50
CA GLY A 354 -48.56 41.62 14.64
C GLY A 354 -48.86 43.07 14.29
N THR A 355 -49.73 43.28 13.30
CA THR A 355 -50.67 44.40 13.22
C THR A 355 -51.78 44.02 12.25
#